data_AF-A4WHS0-F1
#
_entry.id   AF-A4WHS0-F1
#
_cell.length_a   1.000
_cell.length_b   1.000
_cell.length_c   1.000
_cell.angle_alpha   90.00
_cell.angle_beta   90.00
_cell.angle_gamma   90.00
#
_symmetry.space_group_name_H-M   'P 1'
#
loop_
_entity.id
_entity.type
_entity.pdbx_description
1 polymer ?
#
loop_
_entity_poly.entity_id
_entity_poly.type
_entity_poly.pdbx_seq_one_letter_code
_entity_poly.pdbx_strand_id
1 'polypeptide(L)'
;MRVGKRGRIVLPKQIREALGIDEGDEVIVEVGDVIVIRPAKRSVDADKLREILRAHAKELAGIPTRKEPRPGDLAKTSLEEEFE
;
A
#
# COMPACT_ATOMS: atom_id res chain seq x y z
N MET A 1 -2.30 27.12 -2.00
CA MET A 1 -3.15 26.62 -3.10
C MET A 1 -4.25 27.62 -3.37
N ARG A 2 -4.68 27.81 -4.62
CA ARG A 2 -5.82 28.68 -4.97
C ARG A 2 -6.92 27.82 -5.57
N VAL A 3 -8.16 28.21 -5.31
CA VAL A 3 -9.34 27.57 -5.92
C VAL A 3 -9.52 28.15 -7.32
N GLY A 4 -9.59 27.28 -8.32
CA GLY A 4 -9.83 27.70 -9.70
C GLY A 4 -11.28 28.13 -9.92
N LYS A 5 -11.57 28.73 -11.09
CA LYS A 5 -12.90 29.26 -11.47
C LYS A 5 -14.09 28.29 -11.34
N ARG A 6 -13.85 26.99 -11.21
CA ARG A 6 -14.88 25.93 -11.08
C ARG A 6 -14.77 25.17 -9.75
N GLY A 7 -14.25 25.80 -8.69
CA GLY A 7 -14.07 25.12 -7.40
C GLY A 7 -12.95 24.07 -7.37
N ARG A 8 -12.13 23.99 -8.43
CA ARG A 8 -11.06 22.98 -8.52
C ARG A 8 -9.86 23.36 -7.67
N ILE A 9 -9.37 22.42 -6.90
CA ILE A 9 -8.18 22.55 -6.06
C ILE A 9 -7.06 21.71 -6.68
N VAL A 10 -5.88 22.30 -6.88
CA VAL A 10 -4.73 21.57 -7.44
C VAL A 10 -3.95 20.93 -6.28
N LEU A 11 -4.00 19.60 -6.20
CA LEU A 11 -3.17 18.83 -5.27
C LEU A 11 -1.70 18.83 -5.72
N PRO A 12 -0.76 19.30 -4.87
CA PRO A 12 0.66 19.18 -5.14
C PRO A 12 1.07 17.72 -5.34
N LYS A 13 2.09 17.49 -6.19
CA LYS A 13 2.60 16.16 -6.52
C LYS A 13 2.98 15.37 -5.25
N GLN A 14 3.59 16.01 -4.26
CA GLN A 14 3.99 15.35 -3.01
C GLN A 14 2.81 14.77 -2.24
N ILE A 15 1.67 15.48 -2.20
CA ILE A 15 0.47 15.02 -1.50
C ILE A 15 -0.17 13.85 -2.25
N ARG A 16 -0.20 13.95 -3.58
CA ARG A 16 -0.74 12.90 -4.45
C ARG A 16 -0.01 11.57 -4.28
N GLU A 17 1.32 11.61 -4.27
CA GLU A 17 2.16 10.42 -4.07
C GLU A 17 2.02 9.85 -2.66
N ALA A 18 2.01 10.71 -1.63
CA ALA A 18 1.85 10.28 -0.24
C ALA A 18 0.51 9.58 0.02
N LEU A 19 -0.55 10.00 -0.67
CA LEU A 19 -1.88 9.38 -0.57
C LEU A 19 -2.10 8.25 -1.58
N GLY A 20 -1.16 8.03 -2.51
CA GLY A 20 -1.33 7.07 -3.60
C GLY A 20 -2.59 7.33 -4.44
N ILE A 21 -2.88 8.58 -4.77
CA ILE A 21 -4.02 8.93 -5.60
C ILE A 21 -3.53 9.11 -7.04
N ASP A 22 -4.06 8.36 -7.97
CA ASP A 22 -3.74 8.47 -9.39
C ASP A 22 -4.86 9.21 -10.16
N GLU A 23 -4.57 9.63 -11.39
CA GLU A 23 -5.58 10.28 -12.23
C GLU A 23 -6.72 9.30 -12.55
N GLY A 24 -7.96 9.69 -12.25
CA GLY A 24 -9.13 8.83 -12.39
C GLY A 24 -9.56 8.12 -11.10
N ASP A 25 -8.78 8.22 -10.02
CA ASP A 25 -9.15 7.66 -8.73
C ASP A 25 -10.35 8.38 -8.09
N GLU A 26 -11.23 7.60 -7.48
CA GLU A 26 -12.32 8.13 -6.66
C GLU A 26 -11.81 8.49 -5.26
N VAL A 27 -12.31 9.61 -4.73
CA VAL A 27 -11.98 10.09 -3.39
C VAL A 27 -13.26 10.36 -2.61
N ILE A 28 -13.23 10.02 -1.32
CA ILE A 28 -14.28 10.36 -0.38
C ILE A 28 -13.91 11.71 0.23
N VAL A 29 -14.83 12.67 0.14
CA VAL A 29 -14.69 13.99 0.72
C VAL A 29 -15.68 14.13 1.88
N GLU A 30 -15.16 14.32 3.08
CA GLU A 30 -15.95 14.65 4.27
C GLU A 30 -15.85 16.17 4.50
N VAL A 31 -17.00 16.82 4.70
CA VAL A 31 -17.10 18.26 4.90
C VAL A 31 -17.59 18.55 6.32
N GLY A 32 -16.73 19.20 7.12
CA GLY A 32 -17.06 19.78 8.42
C GLY A 32 -16.36 21.13 8.56
N ASP A 33 -15.78 21.43 9.73
CA ASP A 33 -14.90 22.61 9.90
C ASP A 33 -13.61 22.49 9.05
N VAL A 34 -13.26 21.27 8.65
CA VAL A 34 -12.12 20.94 7.81
C VAL A 34 -12.58 20.04 6.67
N ILE A 35 -11.97 20.19 5.49
CA ILE A 35 -12.16 19.27 4.35
C ILE A 35 -11.18 18.11 4.51
N VAL A 36 -11.72 16.91 4.70
CA VAL A 36 -10.93 15.68 4.76
C VAL A 36 -11.10 14.93 3.46
N ILE A 37 -9.99 14.67 2.77
CA ILE A 37 -9.96 13.91 1.52
C ILE A 37 -9.30 12.57 1.84
N ARG A 38 -10.03 11.48 1.63
CA ARG A 38 -9.52 10.11 1.75
C ARG A 38 -9.62 9.43 0.39
N PRO A 39 -8.62 8.64 -0.04
CA PRO A 39 -8.80 7.74 -1.16
C PRO A 39 -10.03 6.86 -0.89
N ALA A 40 -10.97 6.80 -1.84
CA ALA A 40 -11.98 5.75 -1.78
C ALA A 40 -11.22 4.43 -1.84
N LYS A 41 -11.58 3.45 -1.00
CA LYS A 41 -10.87 2.16 -0.90
C LYS A 41 -10.41 1.71 -2.29
N ARG A 42 -9.09 1.69 -2.52
CA ARG A 42 -8.55 1.14 -3.76
C ARG A 42 -9.19 -0.23 -3.93
N SER A 43 -9.91 -0.43 -5.03
CA SER A 43 -10.19 -1.79 -5.48
C SER A 43 -8.82 -2.42 -5.68
N VAL A 44 -8.38 -3.20 -4.71
CA VAL A 44 -7.18 -4.01 -4.89
C VAL A 44 -7.56 -4.97 -6.00
N ASP A 45 -6.92 -4.79 -7.15
CA ASP A 45 -7.02 -5.74 -8.24
C ASP A 45 -6.49 -7.08 -7.71
N ALA A 46 -7.43 -7.94 -7.34
CA ALA A 46 -7.13 -9.22 -6.73
C ALA A 46 -6.34 -10.12 -7.69
N ASP A 47 -6.49 -9.92 -8.99
CA ASP A 47 -5.79 -10.70 -10.00
C ASP A 47 -4.35 -10.23 -10.15
N LYS A 48 -4.13 -8.91 -10.17
CA LYS A 48 -2.77 -8.34 -10.12
C LYS A 48 -2.04 -8.73 -8.83
N LEU A 49 -2.74 -8.71 -7.68
CA LEU A 49 -2.17 -9.14 -6.41
C LEU A 49 -1.77 -10.62 -6.45
N ARG A 50 -2.63 -11.48 -6.99
CA ARG A 50 -2.36 -12.91 -7.18
C ARG A 50 -1.17 -13.15 -8.10
N GLU A 51 -1.04 -12.37 -9.17
CA GLU A 51 0.08 -12.47 -10.10
C GLU A 51 1.41 -12.17 -9.40
N ILE A 52 1.48 -11.07 -8.64
CA ILE A 52 2.66 -10.68 -7.87
C ILE A 52 3.04 -11.77 -6.85
N LEU A 53 2.06 -12.26 -6.10
CA LEU A 53 2.30 -13.32 -5.11
C LEU A 53 2.77 -14.63 -5.76
N ARG A 54 2.24 -15.00 -6.93
CA ARG A 54 2.70 -16.17 -7.69
C ARG A 54 4.11 -15.99 -8.22
N ALA A 55 4.44 -14.82 -8.75
CA ALA A 55 5.78 -14.53 -9.24
C ALA A 55 6.80 -14.66 -8.11
N HIS A 56 6.51 -14.04 -6.96
CA HIS A 56 7.36 -14.13 -5.78
C HIS A 56 7.49 -15.57 -5.26
N ALA A 57 6.40 -16.34 -5.23
CA ALA A 57 6.46 -17.75 -4.83
C ALA A 57 7.36 -18.59 -5.76
N LYS A 58 7.35 -18.32 -7.07
CA LYS A 58 8.24 -18.98 -8.04
C LYS A 58 9.71 -18.61 -7.82
N GLU A 59 10.01 -17.34 -7.61
CA GLU A 59 11.38 -16.90 -7.28
C GLU A 59 11.92 -17.62 -6.05
N LEU A 60 11.11 -17.66 -4.99
CA LEU A 60 11.50 -18.35 -3.77
C LEU A 60 11.63 -19.86 -3.96
N ALA A 61 10.84 -20.50 -4.83
CA ALA A 61 10.95 -21.92 -5.14
C ALA A 61 12.25 -22.28 -5.87
N GLY A 62 12.89 -21.31 -6.54
CA GLY A 62 14.19 -21.49 -7.20
C GLY A 62 15.39 -21.54 -6.26
N ILE A 63 15.21 -21.26 -4.96
CA ILE A 63 16.31 -21.25 -3.97
C ILE A 63 16.57 -22.68 -3.48
N PRO A 64 17.74 -23.30 -3.79
CA PRO A 64 18.01 -24.72 -3.53
C PRO A 64 17.99 -25.13 -2.05
N THR A 65 18.34 -24.21 -1.16
CA THR A 65 18.43 -24.40 0.30
C THR A 65 17.19 -23.92 1.04
N ARG A 66 16.14 -23.51 0.33
CA ARG A 66 14.94 -22.99 0.98
C ARG A 66 14.19 -24.10 1.69
N LYS A 67 14.10 -23.97 3.01
CA LYS A 67 13.14 -24.69 3.84
C LYS A 67 11.90 -23.83 3.99
N GLU A 68 10.73 -24.38 3.67
CA GLU A 68 9.47 -23.67 3.93
C GLU A 68 9.31 -23.49 5.45
N PRO A 69 9.13 -22.24 5.92
CA PRO A 69 9.00 -21.99 7.35
C PRO A 69 7.68 -22.57 7.84
N ARG A 70 7.73 -23.31 8.94
CA ARG A 70 6.54 -23.81 9.61
C ARG A 70 6.18 -22.87 10.74
N PRO A 71 4.88 -22.66 11.01
CA PRO A 71 4.44 -21.96 12.20
C PRO A 71 5.13 -22.54 13.45
N GLY A 72 5.83 -21.69 14.21
CA GLY A 72 6.57 -22.07 15.41
C GLY A 72 8.05 -22.39 15.22
N ASP A 73 8.60 -22.40 13.99
CA ASP A 73 10.04 -22.64 13.77
C ASP A 73 10.94 -21.59 14.48
N LEU A 74 10.43 -20.38 14.74
CA LEU A 74 11.13 -19.30 15.48
C LEU A 74 10.53 -19.04 16.88
N ALA A 75 9.74 -19.96 17.43
CA ALA A 75 9.03 -19.74 18.71
C ALA A 75 9.95 -19.47 19.91
N LYS A 76 11.24 -19.81 19.80
CA LYS A 76 12.26 -19.61 20.85
C LYS A 76 13.21 -18.45 20.55
N THR A 77 13.08 -17.80 19.40
CA THR A 77 13.96 -16.71 18.99
C THR A 77 13.27 -15.39 19.32
N SER A 78 13.86 -14.58 20.19
CA SER A 78 13.39 -13.22 20.46
C SER A 78 14.01 -12.28 19.43
N LEU A 79 13.18 -11.52 18.70
CA LEU A 79 13.69 -10.50 17.77
C LEU A 79 14.49 -9.40 18.48
N GLU A 80 14.31 -9.22 19.79
CA GLU A 80 15.02 -8.19 20.57
C GLU A 80 16.50 -8.54 20.78
N GLU A 81 16.87 -9.82 20.75
CA GLU A 81 18.25 -10.29 20.95
C GLU A 81 19.14 -10.12 19.68
N GLU A 82 18.56 -9.81 18.52
CA GLU A 82 19.30 -9.62 17.25
C GLU A 82 19.80 -8.17 17.01
N PHE A 83 19.45 -7.22 17.88
CA PHE A 83 19.76 -5.79 17.70
C PHE A 83 20.72 -5.19 18.77
N GLU A 84 21.35 -6.00 19.62
CA GLU A 84 22.48 -5.61 20.49
C GLU A 84 23.84 -5.89 19.84
#